data_AF-J0CTA2-F1
#
_entry.id   AF-J0CTA2-F1
#
_cell.length_a   1.000
_cell.length_b   1.000
_cell.length_c   1.000
_cell.angle_alpha   90.00
_cell.angle_beta   90.00
_cell.angle_gamma   90.00
#
_symmetry.space_group_name_H-M   'P 1'
#
loop_
_entity.id
_entity.type
_entity.pdbx_description
1 polymer ?
#
loop_
_entity_poly.entity_id
_entity_poly.type
_entity_poly.pdbx_seq_one_letter_code
_entity_poly.pdbx_strand_id
1 'polypeptide(L)'
;MNIKENLEQVKNEFKSDEKLLEGAFRLEKFFKRYKWVLLFIVVAFIAYLGDTKLQDYKHEQTRERITQIYNEVLESPNNIALQKRLKEVAPELYDLYQFARASERNDVNEFKKLSQSSNEIVKTFAQYSYASLSRDKNLLEKSPILKEMSALQEVNLLYEENSKDAIKKAHQSLSTIPLSSSLYAIISVLKHYGMLEDIQQNPSKPTNLKKETIQGTH
;
A
#
# COMPACT_ATOMS: atom_id res chain seq x y z
N MET A 1 -23.74 -61.84 30.61
CA MET A 1 -22.36 -61.38 30.37
C MET A 1 -21.42 -62.39 31.01
N ASN A 2 -21.42 -63.67 30.67
CA ASN A 2 -21.30 -64.42 29.42
C ASN A 2 -19.84 -64.53 28.94
N ILE A 3 -19.26 -65.70 29.19
CA ILE A 3 -17.92 -66.18 28.81
C ILE A 3 -17.57 -65.87 27.33
N LYS A 4 -18.59 -65.68 26.49
CA LYS A 4 -18.48 -65.21 25.11
C LYS A 4 -17.81 -63.83 24.98
N GLU A 5 -18.06 -62.89 25.88
CA GLU A 5 -17.44 -61.54 25.85
C GLU A 5 -15.95 -61.60 26.18
N ASN A 6 -15.53 -62.40 27.17
CA ASN A 6 -14.12 -62.63 27.48
C ASN A 6 -13.36 -63.33 26.36
N LEU A 7 -14.00 -64.30 25.69
CA LEU A 7 -13.42 -64.98 24.53
C LEU A 7 -13.30 -64.05 23.31
N GLU A 8 -14.26 -63.15 23.10
CA GLU A 8 -14.17 -62.11 22.06
C GLU A 8 -13.06 -61.09 22.36
N GLN A 9 -12.89 -60.68 23.63
CA GLN A 9 -11.83 -59.77 24.03
C GLN A 9 -10.44 -60.38 23.81
N VAL A 10 -10.21 -61.61 24.28
CA VAL A 10 -8.94 -62.32 24.08
C VAL A 10 -8.65 -62.54 22.60
N LYS A 11 -9.66 -62.89 21.79
CA LYS A 11 -9.51 -63.02 20.33
C LYS A 11 -9.17 -61.69 19.65
N ASN A 12 -9.72 -60.59 20.13
CA ASN A 12 -9.42 -59.25 19.62
C ASN A 12 -8.01 -58.79 20.01
N GLU A 13 -7.53 -59.12 21.21
CA GLU A 13 -6.15 -58.88 21.64
C GLU A 13 -5.15 -59.65 20.77
N PHE A 14 -5.38 -60.96 20.53
CA PHE A 14 -4.54 -61.73 19.60
C PHE A 14 -4.54 -61.18 18.17
N LYS A 15 -5.70 -60.75 17.67
CA LYS A 15 -5.81 -60.14 16.34
C LYS A 15 -5.15 -58.76 16.27
N SER A 16 -5.07 -58.06 17.39
CA SER A 16 -4.33 -56.79 17.51
C SER A 16 -2.83 -57.04 17.50
N ASP A 17 -2.35 -58.02 18.25
CA ASP A 17 -0.93 -58.38 18.31
C ASP A 17 -0.41 -58.93 16.98
N GLU A 18 -1.21 -59.73 16.27
CA GLU A 18 -0.88 -60.20 14.91
C GLU A 18 -0.74 -59.03 13.94
N LYS A 19 -1.62 -58.02 14.02
CA LYS A 19 -1.52 -56.80 13.20
C LYS A 19 -0.32 -55.94 13.57
N LEU A 20 0.07 -55.89 14.85
CA LEU A 20 1.26 -55.18 15.30
C LEU A 20 2.53 -55.86 14.78
N LEU A 21 2.60 -57.20 14.82
CA LEU A 21 3.71 -57.97 14.28
C LEU A 21 3.79 -57.93 12.75
N GLU A 22 2.64 -58.01 12.07
CA GLU A 22 2.58 -57.84 10.61
C GLU A 22 3.01 -56.42 10.21
N GLY A 23 2.60 -55.41 10.99
CA GLY A 23 3.06 -54.03 10.85
C GLY A 23 4.56 -53.90 11.04
N ALA A 24 5.14 -54.52 12.07
CA ALA A 24 6.57 -54.50 12.34
C ALA A 24 7.39 -55.19 11.24
N PHE A 25 6.94 -56.34 10.73
CA PHE A 25 7.63 -57.05 9.65
C PHE A 25 7.53 -56.31 8.30
N ARG A 26 6.38 -55.68 8.03
CA ARG A 26 6.17 -54.84 6.84
C ARG A 26 7.04 -53.59 6.90
N LEU A 27 7.17 -52.98 8.08
CA LEU A 27 8.11 -51.89 8.35
C LEU A 27 9.55 -52.36 8.15
N GLU A 28 9.96 -53.51 8.68
CA GLU A 28 11.33 -54.01 8.51
C GLU A 28 11.69 -54.23 7.03
N LYS A 29 10.78 -54.83 6.25
CA LYS A 29 10.96 -55.03 4.82
C LYS A 29 10.98 -53.71 4.04
N PHE A 30 10.16 -52.75 4.44
CA PHE A 30 10.14 -51.40 3.87
C PHE A 30 11.44 -50.66 4.15
N PHE A 31 11.90 -50.65 5.41
CA PHE A 31 13.18 -50.09 5.81
C PHE A 31 14.33 -50.74 5.04
N LYS A 32 14.39 -52.08 4.94
CA LYS A 32 15.44 -52.78 4.17
C LYS A 32 15.44 -52.43 2.68
N ARG A 33 14.27 -52.27 2.06
CA ARG A 33 14.16 -51.93 0.63
C ARG A 33 14.51 -50.47 0.33
N TYR A 34 14.18 -49.55 1.25
CA TYR A 34 14.30 -48.11 1.02
C TYR A 34 15.37 -47.43 1.88
N LYS A 35 16.33 -48.17 2.45
CA LYS A 35 17.40 -47.64 3.34
C LYS A 35 18.08 -46.39 2.75
N TRP A 36 18.41 -46.41 1.46
CA TRP A 36 19.05 -45.29 0.78
C TRP A 36 18.13 -44.07 0.58
N VAL A 37 16.86 -44.30 0.26
CA VAL A 37 15.85 -43.23 0.09
C VAL A 37 15.55 -42.58 1.44
N LEU A 38 15.42 -43.38 2.50
CA LEU A 38 15.18 -42.87 3.84
C LEU A 38 16.37 -42.06 4.36
N LEU A 39 17.61 -42.50 4.07
CA LEU A 39 18.82 -41.76 4.40
C LEU A 39 18.89 -40.42 3.65
N PHE A 40 18.52 -40.39 2.37
CA PHE A 40 18.45 -39.15 1.60
C PHE A 40 17.42 -38.18 2.20
N ILE A 41 16.24 -38.66 2.59
CA ILE A 41 15.20 -37.84 3.24
C ILE A 41 15.71 -37.26 4.56
N VAL A 42 16.40 -38.05 5.38
CA VAL A 42 16.96 -37.59 6.66
C VAL A 42 18.03 -36.52 6.44
N VAL A 43 18.94 -36.72 5.47
CA VAL A 43 19.96 -35.72 5.14
C VAL A 43 19.34 -34.43 4.60
N ALA A 44 18.35 -34.53 3.71
CA ALA A 44 17.62 -33.37 3.19
C ALA A 44 16.87 -32.62 4.31
N PHE A 45 16.28 -33.34 5.27
CA PHE A 45 15.60 -32.75 6.42
C PHE A 45 16.58 -32.02 7.36
N ILE A 46 17.76 -32.60 7.62
CA ILE A 46 18.83 -31.94 8.39
C ILE A 46 19.35 -30.70 7.66
N ALA A 47 19.54 -30.77 6.34
CA ALA A 47 19.96 -29.62 5.53
C ALA A 47 18.93 -28.48 5.57
N TYR A 48 17.64 -28.83 5.45
CA TYR A 48 16.54 -27.87 5.54
C TYR A 48 16.47 -27.19 6.92
N LEU A 49 16.58 -27.96 8.01
CA LEU A 49 16.60 -27.41 9.37
C LEU A 49 17.88 -26.59 9.66
N GLY A 50 19.00 -26.93 9.03
CA GLY A 50 20.25 -26.17 9.12
C GLY A 50 20.14 -24.80 8.47
N ASP A 51 19.50 -24.72 7.31
CA ASP A 51 19.32 -23.46 6.58
C ASP A 51 18.38 -22.49 7.31
N THR A 52 17.25 -22.97 7.83
CA THR A 52 16.28 -22.12 8.55
C THR A 52 16.87 -21.52 9.83
N LYS A 53 17.58 -22.32 10.64
CA LYS A 53 18.17 -21.83 11.90
C LYS A 53 19.36 -20.88 11.70
N LEU A 54 20.14 -21.06 10.62
CA LEU A 54 21.22 -20.15 10.28
C LEU A 54 20.70 -18.80 9.77
N GLN A 55 19.57 -18.81 9.07
CA GLN A 55 18.91 -17.59 8.61
C GLN A 55 18.35 -16.81 9.81
N ASP A 56 17.58 -17.44 10.70
CA ASP A 56 16.94 -16.75 11.83
C ASP A 56 17.95 -16.06 12.77
N TYR A 57 19.03 -16.74 13.14
CA TYR A 57 20.05 -16.16 14.04
C TYR A 57 20.81 -14.97 13.41
N LYS A 58 21.04 -15.02 12.09
CA LYS A 58 21.65 -13.91 11.36
C LYS A 58 20.67 -12.75 11.17
N HIS A 59 19.39 -13.03 10.98
CA HIS A 59 18.37 -12.01 10.80
C HIS A 59 18.12 -11.19 12.07
N GLU A 60 18.09 -11.82 13.25
CA GLU A 60 17.87 -11.11 14.52
C GLU A 60 19.02 -10.13 14.85
N GLN A 61 20.28 -10.60 14.80
CA GLN A 61 21.44 -9.72 15.02
C GLN A 61 21.52 -8.59 13.98
N THR A 62 21.15 -8.88 12.72
CA THR A 62 21.16 -7.87 11.67
C THR A 62 20.11 -6.79 11.93
N ARG A 63 18.91 -7.15 12.42
CA ARG A 63 17.84 -6.19 12.75
C ARG A 63 18.19 -5.30 13.94
N GLU A 64 18.78 -5.87 14.99
CA GLU A 64 19.26 -5.08 16.14
C GLU A 64 20.35 -4.10 15.70
N ARG A 65 21.31 -4.55 14.90
CA ARG A 65 22.37 -3.70 14.36
C ARG A 65 21.83 -2.59 13.45
N ILE A 66 20.87 -2.88 12.59
CA ILE A 66 20.21 -1.87 11.74
C ILE A 66 19.51 -0.83 12.61
N THR A 67 18.78 -1.26 13.63
CA THR A 67 18.07 -0.37 14.55
C THR A 67 19.03 0.55 15.29
N GLN A 68 20.15 0.01 15.78
CA GLN A 68 21.20 0.80 16.43
C GLN A 68 21.80 1.84 15.48
N ILE A 69 22.21 1.44 14.27
CA ILE A 69 22.75 2.36 13.26
C ILE A 69 21.72 3.44 12.90
N TYR A 70 20.45 3.06 12.76
CA TYR A 70 19.38 4.00 12.46
C TYR A 70 19.20 5.04 13.58
N ASN A 71 19.18 4.61 14.85
CA ASN A 71 19.11 5.52 15.99
C ASN A 71 20.32 6.47 16.04
N GLU A 72 21.52 5.97 15.81
CA GLU A 72 22.73 6.81 15.73
C GLU A 72 22.64 7.86 14.59
N VAL A 73 22.07 7.49 13.43
CA VAL A 73 21.82 8.42 12.33
C VAL A 73 20.78 9.48 12.71
N LEU A 74 19.77 9.14 13.49
CA LEU A 74 18.77 10.10 13.98
C LEU A 74 19.37 11.10 14.98
N GLU A 75 20.25 10.64 15.87
CA GLU A 75 20.95 11.50 16.84
C GLU A 75 22.00 12.39 16.17
N SER A 76 22.70 11.87 15.16
CA SER A 76 23.77 12.55 14.44
C SER A 76 23.50 12.65 12.93
N PRO A 77 22.48 13.41 12.50
CA PRO A 77 22.00 13.43 11.12
C PRO A 77 23.00 14.03 10.12
N ASN A 78 24.01 14.76 10.58
CA ASN A 78 25.05 15.33 9.71
C ASN A 78 26.27 14.41 9.54
N ASN A 79 26.28 13.24 10.19
CA ASN A 79 27.38 12.29 10.09
C ASN A 79 27.26 11.43 8.82
N ILE A 80 28.03 11.82 7.79
CA ILE A 80 28.04 11.17 6.47
C ILE A 80 28.47 9.70 6.57
N ALA A 81 29.35 9.35 7.52
CA ALA A 81 29.81 7.97 7.68
C ALA A 81 28.69 7.04 8.18
N LEU A 82 27.85 7.51 9.10
CA LEU A 82 26.70 6.75 9.61
C LEU A 82 25.62 6.58 8.53
N GLN A 83 25.36 7.63 7.74
CA GLN A 83 24.44 7.54 6.61
C GLN A 83 24.90 6.53 5.55
N LYS A 84 26.20 6.50 5.21
CA LYS A 84 26.75 5.50 4.29
C LYS A 84 26.57 4.08 4.82
N ARG A 85 26.84 3.86 6.12
CA ARG A 85 26.62 2.56 6.76
C ARG A 85 25.14 2.15 6.72
N LEU A 86 24.21 3.06 7.01
CA LEU A 86 22.78 2.78 6.92
C LEU A 86 22.37 2.40 5.49
N LYS A 87 22.89 3.12 4.49
CA LYS A 87 22.63 2.81 3.07
C LYS A 87 23.15 1.43 2.65
N GLU A 88 24.32 1.03 3.14
CA GLU A 88 24.92 -0.27 2.82
C GLU A 88 24.18 -1.43 3.50
N VAL A 89 23.77 -1.26 4.76
CA VAL A 89 23.15 -2.33 5.55
C VAL A 89 21.64 -2.42 5.31
N ALA A 90 20.97 -1.28 5.12
CA ALA A 90 19.52 -1.18 4.95
C ALA A 90 19.13 -0.07 3.95
N PRO A 91 19.33 -0.28 2.63
CA PRO A 91 19.09 0.74 1.61
C PRO A 91 17.63 1.24 1.58
N GLU A 92 16.66 0.37 1.80
CA GLU A 92 15.24 0.76 1.85
C GLU A 92 14.92 1.69 3.04
N LEU A 93 15.54 1.43 4.19
CA LEU A 93 15.37 2.28 5.38
C LEU A 93 16.11 3.60 5.21
N TYR A 94 17.26 3.59 4.54
CA TYR A 94 17.96 4.80 4.15
C TYR A 94 17.12 5.68 3.21
N ASP A 95 16.45 5.09 2.22
CA ASP A 95 15.57 5.84 1.31
C ASP A 95 14.37 6.47 2.06
N LEU A 96 13.81 5.76 3.04
CA LEU A 96 12.75 6.29 3.90
C LEU A 96 13.26 7.43 4.81
N TYR A 97 14.47 7.30 5.36
CA TYR A 97 15.13 8.36 6.12
C TYR A 97 15.35 9.61 5.26
N GLN A 98 15.88 9.44 4.05
CA GLN A 98 16.09 10.54 3.10
C GLN A 98 14.76 11.21 2.74
N PHE A 99 13.69 10.43 2.55
CA PHE A 99 12.34 10.96 2.32
C PHE A 99 11.85 11.83 3.49
N ALA A 100 12.00 11.36 4.73
CA ALA A 100 11.61 12.12 5.92
C ALA A 100 12.37 13.47 6.00
N ARG A 101 13.68 13.45 5.75
CA ARG A 101 14.52 14.67 5.75
C ARG A 101 14.18 15.61 4.60
N ALA A 102 13.88 15.08 3.41
CA ALA A 102 13.42 15.88 2.28
C ALA A 102 12.07 16.56 2.58
N SER A 103 11.17 15.88 3.29
CA SER A 103 9.89 16.42 3.74
C SER A 103 10.04 17.58 4.74
N GLU A 104 10.90 17.42 5.75
CA GLU A 104 11.19 18.51 6.71
C GLU A 104 11.76 19.77 6.03
N ARG A 105 12.55 19.57 4.97
CA ARG A 105 13.26 20.65 4.27
C ARG A 105 12.53 21.17 3.03
N ASN A 106 11.43 20.55 2.64
CA ASN A 106 10.77 20.78 1.35
C ASN A 106 11.75 20.69 0.16
N ASP A 107 12.70 19.75 0.20
CA ASP A 107 13.76 19.63 -0.79
C ASP A 107 13.27 18.91 -2.07
N VAL A 108 12.88 19.72 -3.05
CA VAL A 108 12.36 19.25 -4.35
C VAL A 108 13.37 18.37 -5.10
N ASN A 109 14.67 18.66 -4.98
CA ASN A 109 15.71 17.91 -5.69
C ASN A 109 15.89 16.51 -5.08
N GLU A 110 15.81 16.40 -3.76
CA GLU A 110 15.84 15.09 -3.09
C GLU A 110 14.59 14.27 -3.42
N PHE A 111 13.40 14.86 -3.44
CA PHE A 111 12.20 14.13 -3.90
C PHE A 111 12.32 13.66 -5.35
N LYS A 112 12.93 14.46 -6.24
CA LYS A 112 13.21 14.03 -7.61
C LYS A 112 14.12 12.80 -7.66
N LYS A 113 15.18 12.76 -6.84
CA LYS A 113 16.06 11.57 -6.76
C LYS A 113 15.32 10.36 -6.20
N LEU A 114 14.57 10.55 -5.11
CA LEU A 114 13.80 9.48 -4.46
C LEU A 114 12.65 8.95 -5.32
N SER A 115 12.17 9.73 -6.29
CA SER A 115 11.20 9.28 -7.30
C SER A 115 11.70 8.12 -8.19
N GLN A 116 12.99 7.79 -8.09
CA GLN A 116 13.68 6.68 -8.75
C GLN A 116 14.21 5.63 -7.76
N SER A 117 13.82 5.70 -6.48
CA SER A 117 14.18 4.73 -5.45
C SER A 117 13.71 3.32 -5.82
N SER A 118 14.45 2.31 -5.36
CA SER A 118 14.04 0.91 -5.47
C SER A 118 12.88 0.56 -4.52
N ASN A 119 12.67 1.34 -3.47
CA ASN A 119 11.56 1.16 -2.55
C ASN A 119 10.30 1.77 -3.17
N GLU A 120 9.33 0.93 -3.54
CA GLU A 120 8.11 1.34 -4.24
C GLU A 120 7.25 2.33 -3.42
N ILE A 121 7.25 2.20 -2.08
CA ILE A 121 6.53 3.13 -1.19
C ILE A 121 7.20 4.50 -1.27
N VAL A 122 8.52 4.58 -1.02
CA VAL A 122 9.27 5.84 -1.05
C VAL A 122 9.17 6.48 -2.42
N LYS A 123 9.38 5.71 -3.48
CA LYS A 123 9.25 6.15 -4.88
C LYS A 123 7.90 6.79 -5.16
N THR A 124 6.82 6.13 -4.76
CA THR A 124 5.45 6.64 -4.96
C THR A 124 5.24 7.97 -4.24
N PHE A 125 5.54 8.04 -2.95
CA PHE A 125 5.33 9.26 -2.17
C PHE A 125 6.26 10.38 -2.63
N ALA A 126 7.49 10.06 -3.06
CA ALA A 126 8.43 11.02 -3.60
C ALA A 126 8.00 11.55 -4.97
N GLN A 127 7.41 10.72 -5.84
CA GLN A 127 6.82 11.18 -7.11
C GLN A 127 5.70 12.19 -6.88
N TYR A 128 4.77 11.87 -5.96
CA TYR A 128 3.71 12.80 -5.58
C TYR A 128 4.28 14.09 -4.97
N SER A 129 5.19 13.98 -4.00
CA SER A 129 5.79 15.14 -3.32
C SER A 129 6.57 16.02 -4.29
N TYR A 130 7.31 15.42 -5.23
CA TYR A 130 8.00 16.13 -6.29
C TYR A 130 7.01 16.88 -7.20
N ALA A 131 5.95 16.21 -7.69
CA ALA A 131 4.93 16.85 -8.52
C ALA A 131 4.22 18.01 -7.80
N SER A 132 3.90 17.80 -6.52
CA SER A 132 3.26 18.75 -5.62
C SER A 132 4.10 20.02 -5.41
N LEU A 133 5.37 19.84 -5.00
CA LEU A 133 6.29 20.95 -4.69
C LEU A 133 6.81 21.65 -5.95
N SER A 134 7.00 20.92 -7.05
CA SER A 134 7.37 21.52 -8.34
C SER A 134 6.21 22.25 -9.02
N ARG A 135 4.98 22.08 -8.51
CA ARG A 135 3.74 22.67 -9.04
C ARG A 135 3.51 22.29 -10.52
N ASP A 136 3.99 21.12 -10.93
CA ASP A 136 3.82 20.62 -12.30
C ASP A 136 2.48 19.88 -12.44
N LYS A 137 1.53 20.54 -13.10
CA LYS A 137 0.18 20.02 -13.35
C LYS A 137 0.20 18.67 -14.09
N ASN A 138 1.12 18.48 -15.04
CA ASN A 138 1.18 17.24 -15.84
C ASN A 138 1.67 16.06 -15.01
N LEU A 139 2.55 16.30 -14.02
CA LEU A 139 3.03 15.26 -13.13
C LEU A 139 1.96 14.89 -12.09
N LEU A 140 1.18 15.86 -11.62
CA LEU A 140 0.05 15.63 -10.71
C LEU A 140 -1.06 14.81 -11.40
N GLU A 141 -1.44 15.18 -12.63
CA GLU A 141 -2.47 14.46 -13.41
C GLU A 141 -2.10 12.97 -13.62
N LYS A 142 -0.81 12.70 -13.84
CA LYS A 142 -0.31 11.34 -14.11
C LYS A 142 -0.08 10.50 -12.86
N SER A 143 -0.25 11.05 -11.66
CA SER A 143 0.02 10.32 -10.41
C SER A 143 -0.96 9.14 -10.23
N PRO A 144 -0.49 7.88 -10.22
CA PRO A 144 -1.38 6.72 -10.09
C PRO A 144 -1.92 6.56 -8.66
N ILE A 145 -1.24 7.13 -7.66
CA ILE A 145 -1.55 7.03 -6.24
C ILE A 145 -1.89 8.43 -5.71
N LEU A 146 -2.80 8.50 -4.73
CA LEU A 146 -3.39 9.75 -4.25
C LEU A 146 -4.06 10.55 -5.39
N LYS A 147 -4.71 9.88 -6.35
CA LYS A 147 -5.35 10.50 -7.52
C LYS A 147 -6.27 11.65 -7.15
N GLU A 148 -7.14 11.45 -6.16
CA GLU A 148 -8.07 12.49 -5.73
C GLU A 148 -7.35 13.70 -5.10
N MET A 149 -6.29 13.46 -4.32
CA MET A 149 -5.48 14.55 -3.76
C MET A 149 -4.68 15.28 -4.85
N SER A 150 -4.12 14.54 -5.79
CA SER A 150 -3.36 15.09 -6.93
C SER A 150 -4.27 15.94 -7.81
N ALA A 151 -5.50 15.46 -8.08
CA ALA A 151 -6.52 16.20 -8.81
C ALA A 151 -6.95 17.47 -8.06
N LEU A 152 -7.12 17.43 -6.73
CA LEU A 152 -7.43 18.62 -5.94
C LEU A 152 -6.29 19.66 -6.00
N GLN A 153 -5.04 19.21 -5.92
CA GLN A 153 -3.90 20.11 -6.02
C GLN A 153 -3.75 20.69 -7.42
N GLU A 154 -3.92 19.88 -8.46
CA GLU A 154 -3.97 20.31 -9.85
C GLU A 154 -5.05 21.38 -10.07
N VAL A 155 -6.27 21.13 -9.56
CA VAL A 155 -7.40 22.06 -9.62
C VAL A 155 -7.08 23.37 -8.92
N ASN A 156 -6.44 23.34 -7.76
CA ASN A 156 -6.01 24.57 -7.08
C ASN A 156 -5.03 25.37 -7.97
N LEU A 157 -4.05 24.71 -8.59
CA LEU A 157 -3.11 25.36 -9.51
C LEU A 157 -3.81 25.94 -10.77
N LEU A 158 -4.83 25.27 -11.26
CA LEU A 158 -5.65 25.74 -12.40
C LEU A 158 -6.51 26.94 -12.01
N TYR A 159 -7.08 26.97 -10.80
CA TYR A 159 -7.83 28.12 -10.31
C TYR A 159 -6.94 29.34 -10.04
N GLU A 160 -5.70 29.13 -9.58
CA GLU A 160 -4.71 30.22 -9.46
C GLU A 160 -4.36 30.86 -10.81
N GLU A 161 -4.41 30.10 -11.91
CA GLU A 161 -4.19 30.62 -13.27
C GLU A 161 -5.30 31.58 -13.72
N ASN A 162 -6.51 31.44 -13.15
CA ASN A 162 -7.67 32.32 -13.33
C ASN A 162 -8.01 32.65 -14.80
N SER A 163 -7.79 31.68 -15.70
CA SER A 163 -8.15 31.78 -17.12
C SER A 163 -9.40 30.94 -17.41
N LYS A 164 -10.19 31.32 -18.42
CA LYS A 164 -11.41 30.58 -18.81
C LYS A 164 -11.11 29.11 -19.11
N ASP A 165 -10.00 28.86 -19.80
CA ASP A 165 -9.57 27.50 -20.16
C ASP A 165 -9.10 26.71 -18.93
N ALA A 166 -8.41 27.34 -17.98
CA ALA A 166 -7.96 26.68 -16.75
C ALA A 166 -9.15 26.31 -15.84
N ILE A 167 -10.13 27.21 -15.69
CA ILE A 167 -11.37 26.92 -14.95
C ILE A 167 -12.12 25.74 -15.59
N LYS A 168 -12.22 25.72 -16.92
CA LYS A 168 -12.85 24.61 -17.65
C LYS A 168 -12.13 23.28 -17.42
N LYS A 169 -10.78 23.28 -17.46
CA LYS A 169 -9.97 22.09 -17.15
C LYS A 169 -10.13 21.63 -15.71
N ALA A 170 -10.20 22.56 -14.76
CA ALA A 170 -10.40 22.25 -13.35
C ALA A 170 -11.75 21.55 -13.13
N HIS A 171 -12.83 22.08 -13.74
CA HIS A 171 -14.16 21.45 -13.67
C HIS A 171 -14.18 20.06 -14.31
N GLN A 172 -13.45 19.85 -15.40
CA GLN A 172 -13.29 18.54 -16.01
C GLN A 172 -12.58 17.55 -15.08
N SER A 173 -11.47 17.95 -14.46
CA SER A 173 -10.70 17.12 -13.50
C SER A 173 -11.54 16.76 -12.26
N LEU A 174 -12.30 17.73 -11.70
CA LEU A 174 -13.24 17.46 -10.60
C LEU A 174 -14.39 16.53 -10.98
N SER A 175 -14.74 16.44 -12.27
CA SER A 175 -15.82 15.59 -12.75
C SER A 175 -15.44 14.12 -12.92
N THR A 176 -14.14 13.80 -12.92
CA THR A 176 -13.66 12.42 -12.98
C THR A 176 -13.63 11.71 -11.63
N ILE A 177 -13.81 12.44 -10.52
CA ILE A 177 -13.76 11.88 -9.16
C ILE A 177 -15.10 11.21 -8.82
N PRO A 178 -15.10 9.95 -8.31
CA PRO A 178 -16.32 9.22 -8.02
C PRO A 178 -17.14 9.84 -6.88
N LEU A 179 -18.47 9.69 -6.95
CA LEU A 179 -19.39 10.14 -5.89
C LEU A 179 -19.17 9.44 -4.54
N SER A 180 -18.54 8.26 -4.54
CA SER A 180 -18.18 7.52 -3.33
C SER A 180 -16.94 8.07 -2.62
N SER A 181 -16.28 9.08 -3.17
CA SER A 181 -15.10 9.69 -2.55
C SER A 181 -15.46 10.35 -1.21
N SER A 182 -14.59 10.19 -0.22
CA SER A 182 -14.69 10.92 1.05
C SER A 182 -14.52 12.44 0.88
N LEU A 183 -13.95 12.88 -0.25
CA LEU A 183 -13.72 14.29 -0.59
C LEU A 183 -14.86 14.88 -1.43
N TYR A 184 -15.91 14.10 -1.74
CA TYR A 184 -16.99 14.51 -2.65
C TYR A 184 -17.66 15.83 -2.24
N ALA A 185 -17.87 16.06 -0.94
CA ALA A 185 -18.48 17.31 -0.44
C ALA A 185 -17.63 18.54 -0.81
N ILE A 186 -16.32 18.46 -0.60
CA ILE A 186 -15.37 19.54 -0.93
C ILE A 186 -15.33 19.74 -2.45
N ILE A 187 -15.23 18.65 -3.21
CA ILE A 187 -15.22 18.67 -4.68
C ILE A 187 -16.49 19.31 -5.24
N SER A 188 -17.65 19.02 -4.65
CA SER A 188 -18.93 19.58 -5.06
C SER A 188 -18.95 21.10 -4.91
N VAL A 189 -18.39 21.62 -3.81
CA VAL A 189 -18.22 23.06 -3.62
C VAL A 189 -17.24 23.62 -4.66
N LEU A 190 -16.09 22.97 -4.85
CA LEU A 190 -15.07 23.43 -5.80
C LEU A 190 -15.56 23.46 -7.25
N LYS A 191 -16.50 22.59 -7.66
CA LYS A 191 -17.13 22.63 -8.99
C LYS A 191 -17.91 23.92 -9.24
N HIS A 192 -18.34 24.61 -8.18
CA HIS A 192 -19.05 25.88 -8.29
C HIS A 192 -18.11 27.10 -8.25
N TYR A 193 -16.82 26.88 -7.96
CA TYR A 193 -15.84 27.95 -7.93
C TYR A 193 -15.45 28.41 -9.34
N GLY A 194 -15.29 29.72 -9.52
CA GLY A 194 -14.90 30.30 -10.80
C GLY A 194 -15.95 30.15 -11.90
N MET A 195 -17.19 29.73 -11.59
CA MET A 195 -18.29 29.78 -12.55
C MET A 195 -18.44 31.24 -13.01
N LEU A 196 -18.06 31.47 -14.26
CA LEU A 196 -18.57 32.62 -15.00
C LEU A 196 -20.06 32.37 -15.09
N GLU A 197 -20.87 33.24 -14.50
CA GLU A 197 -22.32 33.22 -14.72
C GLU A 197 -22.57 33.33 -16.23
N ASP A 198 -22.72 32.19 -16.91
CA ASP A 198 -23.67 32.16 -17.99
C ASP A 198 -25.02 32.22 -17.28
N ILE A 199 -25.58 33.42 -17.23
CA ILE A 199 -27.00 33.63 -17.02
C ILE A 199 -27.67 32.78 -18.10
N GLN A 200 -27.95 31.53 -17.78
CA GLN A 200 -28.86 30.72 -18.57
C GLN A 200 -30.19 31.46 -18.48
N GLN A 201 -30.48 32.24 -19.52
CA GLN A 201 -31.81 32.70 -19.83
C GLN A 201 -32.70 31.46 -19.83
N ASN A 202 -33.42 31.26 -18.74
CA ASN A 202 -34.47 30.27 -18.67
C ASN A 202 -35.70 30.86 -19.36
N PRO A 203 -36.13 30.36 -20.54
CA PRO A 203 -37.35 30.82 -21.18
C PRO A 203 -38.54 30.06 -20.58
N SER A 204 -38.81 30.27 -19.29
CA SER A 204 -40.03 29.75 -18.69
C SER A 204 -40.45 30.57 -17.47
N LYS A 205 -40.94 31.78 -17.74
CA LYS A 205 -41.85 32.47 -16.82
C LYS A 205 -42.99 33.09 -17.63
N PRO A 206 -44.23 32.58 -17.57
CA PRO A 206 -45.36 33.31 -18.13
C PRO A 206 -45.65 34.52 -17.23
N THR A 207 -45.25 35.70 -17.70
CA THR A 207 -45.67 36.99 -17.18
C THR A 207 -47.16 37.16 -17.47
N ASN A 208 -48.02 36.76 -16.53
CA ASN A 208 -49.38 37.30 -16.45
C ASN A 208 -49.35 38.48 -15.48
N LEU A 209 -49.03 39.67 -16.00
CA LEU A 209 -49.36 40.92 -15.33
C LEU A 209 -50.64 41.45 -15.96
N LYS A 210 -51.77 41.18 -15.30
CA LYS A 210 -53.08 41.77 -15.57
C LYS A 210 -52.95 43.29 -15.38
N LYS A 211 -53.05 44.06 -16.47
CA LYS A 211 -53.21 45.52 -16.42
C LYS A 211 -54.60 45.83 -15.89
N GLU A 212 -54.70 46.32 -14.66
CA GLU A 212 -55.88 47.09 -14.23
C GLU A 212 -55.60 48.57 -14.51
N THR A 213 -56.30 49.08 -15.52
CA THR A 213 -56.36 50.48 -15.90
C THR A 213 -57.24 51.21 -14.89
N ILE A 214 -56.68 52.15 -14.13
CA ILE A 214 -57.46 53.23 -13.52
C ILE A 214 -57.34 54.44 -14.45
N GLN A 215 -58.38 54.66 -15.27
CA GLN A 215 -58.59 55.92 -15.96
C GLN A 215 -59.23 56.90 -14.97
N GLY A 216 -58.48 57.93 -14.59
CA GLY A 216 -59.07 59.18 -14.11
C GLY A 216 -59.55 59.98 -15.30
N THR A 217 -60.80 60.45 -15.23
CA THR A 217 -61.33 61.48 -16.13
C THR A 217 -61.80 62.63 -15.25
N HIS A 218 -61.53 63.84 -15.75
CA HIS A 218 -61.94 65.15 -15.25
C HIS A 218 -63.40 65.24 -14.81
#